data_AF-A0A0V1PSV4-F1
#
_entry.id   AF-A0A0V1PSV4-F1
#
_cell.length_a   1.000
_cell.length_b   1.000
_cell.length_c   1.000
_cell.angle_alpha   90.00
_cell.angle_beta   90.00
_cell.angle_gamma   90.00
#
_symmetry.space_group_name_H-M   'P 1'
#
loop_
_entity.id
_entity.type
_entity.pdbx_description
1 polymer ?
#
loop_
_entity_poly.entity_id
_entity_poly.type
_entity_poly.pdbx_seq_one_letter_code
_entity_poly.pdbx_strand_id
1 'polypeptide(L)'
;MAIQKDVNLNEPLSDKVPPTLGKTSLTPELSQAALILHGDYYSQLQGRCNRYVFWHTFSTTFLIISTSIFTYYRLYDYISVSESIGEFFSFFSKSRDFQFQVMGVLPWLVCVFGIVGIVAHFVSDVFKDISVKLPQLKYMEKIFGFNLREYAKLSQSALLKQKRNLTSKDTVFLKNGENTHLVIYRDSPIAIITLKPLLDESSESNFVIKITGLHVRKAFAKVDFDVLLLEWSYERARELLKEYKPSKNAKITLLADAFSFDKQLIKTLENQSFQKISSSFTLNSFEDDSGSQPGFFSYVTSTGAYKAFGISKDTYRLTLQDKTADIIQ
;
A
#
# COMPACT_ATOMS: atom_id res chain seq x y z
N MET A 1 1.44 29.34 11.01
CA MET A 1 1.64 27.92 10.67
C MET A 1 0.96 27.11 11.77
N ALA A 2 0.07 26.18 11.44
CA ALA A 2 -0.46 25.26 12.45
C ALA A 2 0.70 24.46 13.04
N ILE A 3 0.66 24.24 14.36
CA ILE A 3 1.64 23.38 15.03
C ILE A 3 1.37 21.96 14.50
N GLN A 4 2.31 21.43 13.72
CA GLN A 4 2.18 20.09 13.16
C GLN A 4 2.32 19.07 14.29
N LYS A 5 1.44 18.08 14.29
CA LYS A 5 1.59 16.95 15.20
C LYS A 5 2.71 16.07 14.67
N ASP A 6 3.83 16.06 15.40
CA ASP A 6 4.91 15.15 15.08
C ASP A 6 4.51 13.73 15.49
N VAL A 7 4.53 12.83 14.52
CA VAL A 7 4.12 11.43 14.72
C VAL A 7 5.28 10.57 14.27
N ASN A 8 6.04 10.07 15.24
CA ASN A 8 7.03 9.04 14.98
C ASN A 8 6.35 7.67 14.96
N LEU A 9 6.18 7.10 13.77
CA LEU A 9 5.56 5.79 13.60
C LEU A 9 6.44 4.62 14.09
N ASN A 10 7.73 4.87 14.33
CA ASN A 10 8.66 3.87 14.86
C ASN A 10 8.59 3.72 16.38
N GLU A 11 7.98 4.70 17.07
CA GLU A 11 7.82 4.65 18.52
C GLU A 11 6.47 4.01 18.89
N PRO A 12 6.42 3.28 20.02
CA PRO A 12 5.16 2.80 20.56
C PRO A 12 4.26 4.00 20.91
N LEU A 13 2.96 3.79 20.83
CA LEU A 13 2.00 4.82 21.23
C LEU A 13 2.19 5.15 22.72
N SER A 14 2.28 6.44 23.05
CA SER A 14 2.49 6.89 24.41
C SER A 14 1.42 6.33 25.36
N ASP A 15 1.86 5.68 26.44
CA ASP A 15 0.97 5.20 27.51
C ASP A 15 0.42 6.34 28.37
N LYS A 16 0.99 7.56 28.25
CA LYS A 16 0.54 8.73 29.00
C LYS A 16 -0.75 9.35 28.46
N VAL A 17 -1.08 9.06 27.20
CA VAL A 17 -2.30 9.56 26.55
C VAL A 17 -3.42 8.55 26.77
N PRO A 18 -4.63 8.98 27.18
CA PRO A 18 -5.74 8.05 27.39
C PRO A 18 -6.06 7.28 26.10
N PRO A 19 -6.49 6.01 26.20
CA PRO A 19 -6.82 5.15 25.06
C PRO A 19 -8.17 5.55 24.44
N THR A 20 -8.25 6.76 23.90
CA THR A 20 -9.42 7.26 23.20
C THR A 20 -9.30 6.99 21.71
N LEU A 21 -10.40 6.53 21.12
CA LEU A 21 -10.56 6.38 19.68
C LEU A 21 -11.37 7.57 19.16
N GLY A 22 -10.83 8.30 18.20
CA GLY A 22 -11.46 9.45 17.57
C GLY A 22 -11.50 9.31 16.06
N LYS A 23 -12.47 9.99 15.43
CA LYS A 23 -12.58 10.15 13.99
C LYS A 23 -12.53 11.63 13.67
N THR A 24 -11.74 12.03 12.69
CA THR A 24 -11.67 13.42 12.25
C THR A 24 -11.40 13.50 10.76
N SER A 25 -11.90 14.54 10.12
CA SER A 25 -11.40 14.94 8.80
C SER A 25 -9.97 15.45 8.93
N LEU A 26 -9.24 15.49 7.81
CA LEU A 26 -7.90 16.05 7.78
C LEU A 26 -7.94 17.52 8.19
N THR A 27 -7.20 17.84 9.24
CA THR A 27 -6.97 19.22 9.70
C THR A 27 -5.56 19.66 9.33
N PRO A 28 -5.27 20.98 9.26
CA PRO A 28 -3.94 21.48 8.96
C PRO A 28 -2.87 20.90 9.90
N GLU A 29 -3.19 20.72 11.19
CA GLU A 29 -2.33 20.15 12.23
C GLU A 29 -1.94 18.68 11.98
N LEU A 30 -2.79 17.91 11.30
CA LEU A 30 -2.60 16.49 11.01
C LEU A 30 -2.00 16.21 9.63
N SER A 31 -1.74 17.25 8.83
CA SER A 31 -1.26 17.14 7.45
C SER A 31 0.03 16.32 7.35
N GLN A 32 1.03 16.65 8.17
CA GLN A 32 2.29 15.92 8.18
C GLN A 32 2.10 14.46 8.61
N ALA A 33 1.30 14.22 9.64
CA ALA A 33 1.04 12.88 10.15
C ALA A 33 0.28 12.00 9.14
N ALA A 34 -0.68 12.57 8.39
CA ALA A 34 -1.38 11.91 7.30
C ALA A 34 -0.42 11.49 6.17
N LEU A 35 0.48 12.40 5.76
CA LEU A 35 1.49 12.11 4.75
C LEU A 35 2.45 10.99 5.20
N ILE A 36 2.92 11.05 6.44
CA ILE A 36 3.80 10.01 7.02
C ILE A 36 3.08 8.65 7.04
N LEU A 37 1.78 8.63 7.37
CA LEU A 37 0.97 7.40 7.36
C LEU A 37 0.81 6.80 5.96
N HIS A 38 0.66 7.63 4.91
CA HIS A 38 0.72 7.16 3.52
C HIS A 38 2.11 6.60 3.17
N GLY A 39 3.20 7.20 3.63
CA GLY A 39 4.55 6.67 3.42
C GLY A 39 4.77 5.31 4.09
N ASP A 40 4.27 5.16 5.32
CA ASP A 40 4.30 3.88 6.04
C ASP A 40 3.55 2.78 5.27
N TYR A 41 2.42 3.09 4.65
CA TYR A 41 1.70 2.11 3.82
C TYR A 41 2.58 1.56 2.68
N TYR A 42 3.30 2.41 1.94
CA TYR A 42 4.19 1.95 0.88
C TYR A 42 5.38 1.16 1.44
N SER A 43 5.90 1.53 2.60
CA SER A 43 6.91 0.74 3.31
C SER A 43 6.38 -0.63 3.75
N GLN A 44 5.12 -0.71 4.19
CA GLN A 44 4.45 -1.97 4.49
C GLN A 44 4.24 -2.82 3.22
N LEU A 45 3.84 -2.20 2.11
CA LEU A 45 3.70 -2.87 0.80
C LEU A 45 5.05 -3.43 0.32
N GLN A 46 6.15 -2.70 0.51
CA GLN A 46 7.49 -3.20 0.22
C GLN A 46 7.76 -4.52 0.98
N GLY A 47 7.47 -4.56 2.28
CA GLY A 47 7.61 -5.76 3.09
C GLY A 47 6.71 -6.92 2.65
N ARG A 48 5.45 -6.62 2.29
CA ARG A 48 4.50 -7.63 1.76
C ARG A 48 4.94 -8.17 0.40
N CYS A 49 5.40 -7.29 -0.50
CA CYS A 49 5.93 -7.65 -1.81
C CYS A 49 7.18 -8.53 -1.68
N ASN A 50 8.14 -8.16 -0.82
CA ASN A 50 9.33 -8.98 -0.54
C ASN A 50 8.96 -10.38 -0.07
N ARG A 51 8.04 -10.48 0.90
CA ARG A 51 7.54 -11.77 1.37
C ARG A 51 6.87 -12.55 0.24
N TYR A 52 6.06 -11.90 -0.57
CA TYR A 52 5.38 -12.54 -1.70
C TYR A 52 6.36 -13.10 -2.73
N VAL A 53 7.37 -12.32 -3.14
CA VAL A 53 8.41 -12.76 -4.08
C VAL A 53 9.24 -13.91 -3.52
N PHE A 54 9.60 -13.83 -2.23
CA PHE A 54 10.38 -14.88 -1.56
C PHE A 54 9.65 -16.23 -1.56
N TRP A 55 8.34 -16.22 -1.24
CA TRP A 55 7.51 -17.42 -1.21
C TRP A 55 6.88 -17.78 -2.55
N HIS A 56 7.22 -17.07 -3.62
CA HIS A 56 6.71 -17.37 -4.95
C HIS A 56 7.21 -18.73 -5.45
N THR A 57 6.41 -19.42 -6.27
CA THR A 57 6.75 -20.74 -6.81
C THR A 57 8.09 -20.74 -7.54
N PHE A 58 8.40 -19.69 -8.29
CA PHE A 58 9.69 -19.57 -8.98
C PHE A 58 10.88 -19.50 -8.01
N SER A 59 10.81 -18.64 -6.98
CA SER A 59 11.88 -18.47 -5.99
C SER A 59 12.10 -19.73 -5.16
N THR A 60 11.00 -20.36 -4.71
CA THR A 60 11.04 -21.59 -3.92
C THR A 60 11.55 -22.78 -4.73
N THR A 61 11.13 -22.91 -5.99
CA THR A 61 11.62 -23.96 -6.91
C THR A 61 13.11 -23.78 -7.17
N PHE A 62 13.56 -22.56 -7.45
CA PHE A 62 14.99 -22.25 -7.62
C PHE A 62 15.81 -22.63 -6.38
N LEU A 63 15.32 -22.26 -5.19
CA LEU A 63 15.97 -22.58 -3.92
C LEU A 63 16.09 -24.10 -3.73
N ILE A 64 14.99 -24.84 -3.90
CA ILE A 64 14.96 -26.29 -3.72
C ILE A 64 15.88 -26.99 -4.72
N ILE A 65 15.78 -26.67 -6.03
CA ILE A 65 16.57 -27.32 -7.08
C ILE A 65 18.07 -27.01 -6.88
N SER A 66 18.42 -25.74 -6.69
CA SER A 66 19.80 -25.31 -6.54
C SER A 66 20.46 -25.91 -5.30
N THR A 67 19.77 -25.94 -4.17
CA THR A 67 20.27 -26.58 -2.95
C THR A 67 20.34 -28.10 -3.10
N SER A 68 19.38 -28.74 -3.76
CA SER A 68 19.37 -30.20 -3.97
C SER A 68 20.51 -30.66 -4.87
N ILE A 69 20.75 -29.98 -6.00
CA ILE A 69 21.86 -30.32 -6.92
C ILE A 69 23.20 -30.20 -6.20
N PHE A 70 23.42 -29.11 -5.47
CA PHE A 70 24.68 -28.90 -4.76
C PHE A 70 24.88 -29.90 -3.61
N THR A 71 23.81 -30.19 -2.86
CA THR A 71 23.85 -31.20 -1.79
C THR A 71 24.14 -32.58 -2.34
N TYR A 72 23.49 -32.95 -3.45
CA TYR A 72 23.75 -34.22 -4.14
C TYR A 72 25.20 -34.31 -4.59
N TYR A 73 25.73 -33.27 -5.23
CA TYR A 73 27.13 -33.23 -5.67
C TYR A 73 28.11 -33.40 -4.49
N ARG A 74 27.85 -32.74 -3.36
CA ARG A 74 28.70 -32.79 -2.17
C ARG A 74 28.64 -34.12 -1.42
N LEU A 75 27.49 -34.78 -1.45
CA LEU A 75 27.26 -36.03 -0.72
C LEU A 75 27.28 -37.26 -1.63
N TYR A 76 27.62 -37.11 -2.91
CA TYR A 76 27.55 -38.16 -3.92
C TYR A 76 28.28 -39.45 -3.50
N ASP A 77 29.50 -39.33 -2.98
CA ASP A 77 30.31 -40.47 -2.55
C ASP A 77 29.64 -41.23 -1.39
N TYR A 78 28.99 -40.52 -0.47
CA TYR A 78 28.29 -41.14 0.66
C TYR A 78 26.93 -41.73 0.25
N ILE A 79 26.25 -41.10 -0.71
CA ILE A 79 24.98 -41.59 -1.27
C ILE A 79 25.24 -42.88 -2.07
N SER A 80 26.32 -42.93 -2.86
CA SER A 80 26.63 -44.09 -3.71
C SER A 80 27.11 -45.32 -2.93
N VAL A 81 27.74 -45.11 -1.77
CA VAL A 81 28.20 -46.21 -0.89
C VAL A 81 27.11 -46.70 0.06
N SER A 82 26.10 -45.87 0.36
CA SER A 82 25.06 -46.22 1.32
C SER A 82 24.01 -47.14 0.73
N GLU A 83 23.80 -48.32 1.33
CA GLU A 83 22.79 -49.28 0.87
C GLU A 83 21.39 -48.97 1.45
N SER A 84 21.31 -48.18 2.53
CA SER A 84 20.05 -47.79 3.16
C SER A 84 20.04 -46.36 3.71
N ILE A 85 18.87 -45.74 3.82
CA ILE A 85 18.72 -44.38 4.40
C ILE A 85 19.25 -44.34 5.85
N GLY A 86 19.06 -45.42 6.62
CA GLY A 86 19.56 -45.50 8.00
C GLY A 86 21.08 -45.52 8.09
N GLU A 87 21.75 -46.19 7.15
CA GLU A 87 23.20 -46.22 7.06
C GLU A 87 23.78 -44.86 6.65
N PHE A 88 23.13 -44.19 5.69
CA PHE A 88 23.48 -42.83 5.27
C PHE A 88 23.51 -41.84 6.44
N PHE A 89 22.47 -41.83 7.27
CA PHE A 89 22.44 -40.96 8.46
C PHE A 89 23.39 -41.43 9.56
N SER A 90 23.75 -42.72 9.60
CA SER A 90 24.75 -43.22 10.55
C SER A 90 26.15 -42.63 10.29
N PHE A 91 26.47 -42.26 9.05
CA PHE A 91 27.70 -41.55 8.71
C PHE A 91 27.77 -40.15 9.35
N PHE A 92 26.63 -39.51 9.62
CA PHE A 92 26.60 -38.22 10.32
C PHE A 92 27.15 -38.29 11.74
N SER A 93 26.90 -39.37 12.47
CA SER A 93 27.43 -39.54 13.83
C SER A 93 28.83 -40.15 13.85
N LYS A 94 29.21 -40.92 12.82
CA LYS A 94 30.45 -41.71 12.79
C LYS A 94 31.62 -41.02 12.07
N SER A 95 31.35 -40.17 11.07
CA SER A 95 32.38 -39.55 10.22
C SER A 95 32.41 -38.04 10.40
N ARG A 96 33.56 -37.49 10.80
CA ARG A 96 33.79 -36.04 10.77
C ARG A 96 33.79 -35.51 9.34
N ASP A 97 34.27 -36.27 8.37
CA ASP A 97 34.35 -35.82 6.98
C ASP A 97 32.95 -35.64 6.37
N PHE A 98 32.00 -36.51 6.72
CA PHE A 98 30.60 -36.32 6.34
C PHE A 98 30.01 -35.05 6.96
N GLN A 99 30.26 -34.81 8.26
CA GLN A 99 29.83 -33.59 8.93
C GLN A 99 30.41 -32.34 8.27
N PHE A 100 31.69 -32.35 7.87
CA PHE A 100 32.31 -31.26 7.13
C PHE A 100 31.65 -31.02 5.76
N GLN A 101 31.31 -32.07 5.01
CA GLN A 101 30.63 -31.92 3.72
C GLN A 101 29.21 -31.38 3.89
N VAL A 102 28.46 -31.83 4.90
CA VAL A 102 27.14 -31.30 5.23
C VAL A 102 27.22 -29.83 5.65
N MET A 103 28.17 -29.46 6.52
CA MET A 103 28.40 -28.07 6.91
C MET A 103 28.81 -27.21 5.72
N GLY A 104 29.51 -27.78 4.73
CA GLY A 104 29.86 -27.15 3.47
C GLY A 104 28.66 -26.77 2.58
N VAL A 105 27.47 -27.31 2.84
CA VAL A 105 26.22 -26.90 2.17
C VAL A 105 25.71 -25.55 2.71
N LEU A 106 26.01 -25.19 3.96
CA LEU A 106 25.49 -23.98 4.59
C LEU A 106 25.92 -22.69 3.86
N PRO A 107 27.20 -22.49 3.48
CA PRO A 107 27.59 -21.32 2.70
C PRO A 107 26.84 -21.21 1.36
N TRP A 108 26.61 -22.34 0.68
CA TRP A 108 25.84 -22.36 -0.57
C TRP A 108 24.39 -21.96 -0.35
N LEU A 109 23.77 -22.50 0.71
CA LEU A 109 22.43 -22.12 1.10
C LEU A 109 22.36 -20.60 1.34
N VAL A 110 23.30 -20.03 2.10
CA VAL A 110 23.37 -18.57 2.30
C VAL A 110 23.49 -17.82 0.98
N CYS A 111 24.30 -18.28 0.03
CA CYS A 111 24.42 -17.67 -1.31
C CYS A 111 23.08 -17.70 -2.08
N VAL A 112 22.40 -18.84 -2.11
CA VAL A 112 21.11 -19.00 -2.82
C VAL A 112 20.03 -18.12 -2.18
N PHE A 113 19.95 -18.11 -0.85
CA PHE A 113 19.07 -17.20 -0.11
C PHE A 113 19.40 -15.73 -0.40
N GLY A 114 20.69 -15.39 -0.47
CA GLY A 114 21.16 -14.04 -0.84
C GLY A 114 20.68 -13.61 -2.22
N ILE A 115 20.78 -14.49 -3.22
CA ILE A 115 20.29 -14.21 -4.59
C ILE A 115 18.78 -13.95 -4.59
N VAL A 116 17.99 -14.82 -3.95
CA VAL A 116 16.54 -14.64 -3.84
C VAL A 116 16.20 -13.34 -3.11
N GLY A 117 16.93 -13.03 -2.04
CA GLY A 117 16.78 -11.78 -1.27
C GLY A 117 17.07 -10.53 -2.11
N ILE A 118 18.12 -10.57 -2.93
CA ILE A 118 18.46 -9.47 -3.86
C ILE A 118 17.36 -9.29 -4.90
N VAL A 119 16.86 -10.37 -5.51
CA VAL A 119 15.75 -10.30 -6.48
C VAL A 119 14.48 -9.72 -5.84
N ALA A 120 14.12 -10.19 -4.64
CA ALA A 120 13.00 -9.65 -3.88
C ALA A 120 13.18 -8.15 -3.63
N HIS A 121 14.36 -7.73 -3.19
CA HIS A 121 14.68 -6.33 -2.93
C HIS A 121 14.45 -5.46 -4.18
N PHE A 122 15.02 -5.84 -5.33
CA PHE A 122 14.84 -5.13 -6.59
C PHE A 122 13.38 -5.02 -7.03
N VAL A 123 12.60 -6.10 -6.90
CA VAL A 123 11.17 -6.10 -7.24
C VAL A 123 10.35 -5.20 -6.30
N SER A 124 10.75 -5.11 -5.03
CA SER A 124 10.06 -4.29 -4.04
C SER A 124 10.46 -2.80 -4.04
N ASP A 125 11.59 -2.44 -4.67
CA ASP A 125 12.21 -1.12 -4.52
C ASP A 125 11.33 0.03 -5.04
N VAL A 126 10.42 -0.26 -5.98
CA VAL A 126 9.43 0.71 -6.47
C VAL A 126 8.59 1.32 -5.34
N PHE A 127 8.27 0.53 -4.31
CA PHE A 127 7.46 1.01 -3.18
C PHE A 127 8.27 1.93 -2.26
N LYS A 128 9.56 1.66 -2.12
CA LYS A 128 10.48 2.54 -1.40
C LYS A 128 10.62 3.87 -2.14
N ASP A 129 10.78 3.82 -3.46
CA ASP A 129 10.86 5.02 -4.29
C ASP A 129 9.59 5.88 -4.18
N ILE A 130 8.40 5.27 -4.25
CA ILE A 130 7.13 5.98 -4.01
C ILE A 130 7.11 6.61 -2.60
N SER A 131 7.52 5.89 -1.57
CA SER A 131 7.55 6.40 -0.19
C SER A 131 8.50 7.59 -0.03
N VAL A 132 9.66 7.58 -0.69
CA VAL A 132 10.66 8.65 -0.62
C VAL A 132 10.21 9.87 -1.43
N LYS A 133 9.56 9.66 -2.58
CA LYS A 133 9.05 10.74 -3.45
C LYS A 133 7.72 11.33 -2.98
N LEU A 134 7.04 10.70 -2.02
CA LEU A 134 5.74 11.14 -1.48
C LEU A 134 5.67 12.63 -1.07
N PRO A 135 6.70 13.26 -0.45
CA PRO A 135 6.67 14.68 -0.08
C PRO A 135 6.78 15.65 -1.26
N GLN A 136 6.98 15.15 -2.49
CA GLN A 136 6.96 15.96 -3.71
C GLN A 136 5.53 16.41 -4.04
N LEU A 137 5.39 17.63 -4.56
CA LEU A 137 4.10 18.25 -4.87
C LEU A 137 3.19 17.35 -5.71
N LYS A 138 3.75 16.77 -6.78
CA LYS A 138 3.05 15.89 -7.73
C LYS A 138 2.41 14.68 -7.06
N TYR A 139 3.11 14.04 -6.12
CA TYR A 139 2.59 12.88 -5.39
C TYR A 139 1.49 13.30 -4.41
N MET A 140 1.71 14.40 -3.67
CA MET A 140 0.71 14.94 -2.75
C MET A 140 -0.59 15.32 -3.46
N GLU A 141 -0.53 16.00 -4.60
CA GLU A 141 -1.72 16.39 -5.38
C GLU A 141 -2.41 15.18 -6.03
N LYS A 142 -1.66 14.12 -6.38
CA LYS A 142 -2.25 12.88 -6.86
C LYS A 142 -2.98 12.11 -5.74
N ILE A 143 -2.46 12.11 -4.52
CA ILE A 143 -3.08 11.45 -3.37
C ILE A 143 -4.24 12.28 -2.81
N PHE A 144 -3.99 13.51 -2.39
CA PHE A 144 -4.96 14.34 -1.68
C PHE A 144 -5.83 15.20 -2.60
N GLY A 145 -5.43 15.40 -3.86
CA GLY A 145 -6.11 16.32 -4.78
C GLY A 145 -5.73 17.79 -4.61
N PHE A 146 -4.84 18.13 -3.67
CA PHE A 146 -4.39 19.50 -3.42
C PHE A 146 -3.00 19.54 -2.77
N ASN A 147 -2.43 20.75 -2.68
CA ASN A 147 -1.12 20.97 -2.08
C ASN A 147 -1.21 20.95 -0.54
N LEU A 148 -0.86 19.79 0.03
CA LEU A 148 -0.84 19.57 1.48
C LEU A 148 0.14 20.49 2.23
N ARG A 149 1.24 20.91 1.59
CA ARG A 149 2.25 21.79 2.21
C ARG A 149 1.72 23.21 2.42
N GLU A 150 0.87 23.70 1.52
CA GLU A 150 0.18 24.98 1.68
C GLU A 150 -0.94 24.86 2.71
N TYR A 151 -1.68 23.76 2.68
CA TYR A 151 -2.73 23.48 3.66
C TYR A 151 -2.20 23.43 5.10
N ALA A 152 -1.06 22.78 5.34
CA ALA A 152 -0.42 22.70 6.65
C ALA A 152 -0.02 24.07 7.24
N LYS A 153 0.16 25.10 6.39
CA LYS A 153 0.51 26.45 6.84
C LYS A 153 -0.69 27.22 7.40
N LEU A 154 -1.92 26.81 7.06
CA LEU A 154 -3.14 27.41 7.58
C LEU A 154 -3.18 27.22 9.10
N SER A 155 -3.20 28.32 9.86
CA SER A 155 -3.22 28.26 11.32
C SER A 155 -4.64 27.98 11.83
N GLN A 156 -4.80 27.07 12.79
CA GLN A 156 -6.07 26.84 13.51
C GLN A 156 -6.62 28.13 14.14
N SER A 157 -5.72 29.02 14.62
CA SER A 157 -6.07 30.33 15.17
C SER A 157 -6.47 31.37 14.12
N ALA A 158 -6.03 31.21 12.86
CA ALA A 158 -6.50 32.02 11.73
C ALA A 158 -7.87 31.51 11.26
N LEU A 159 -8.09 30.20 11.19
CA LEU A 159 -9.38 29.60 10.84
C LEU A 159 -10.51 30.00 11.81
N LEU A 160 -10.21 30.15 13.11
CA LEU A 160 -11.18 30.60 14.12
C LEU A 160 -11.38 32.12 14.17
N LYS A 161 -10.35 32.93 13.91
CA LYS A 161 -10.45 34.42 13.89
C LYS A 161 -10.91 35.01 12.55
N GLN A 162 -10.76 34.28 11.45
CA GLN A 162 -10.88 34.79 10.08
C GLN A 162 -12.11 34.26 9.33
N LYS A 163 -13.15 33.75 10.02
CA LYS A 163 -14.44 33.38 9.39
C LYS A 163 -15.10 34.51 8.56
N ARG A 164 -14.59 35.75 8.62
CA ARG A 164 -15.01 36.91 7.82
C ARG A 164 -14.15 37.23 6.58
N ASN A 165 -12.91 36.73 6.47
CA ASN A 165 -11.98 37.06 5.36
C ASN A 165 -11.17 35.83 4.90
N LEU A 166 -11.81 34.68 4.63
CA LEU A 166 -11.13 33.57 3.95
C LEU A 166 -10.96 33.90 2.47
N THR A 167 -9.76 33.69 1.92
CA THR A 167 -9.57 33.74 0.47
C THR A 167 -10.30 32.57 -0.18
N SER A 168 -10.80 32.72 -1.41
CA SER A 168 -11.47 31.65 -2.16
C SER A 168 -10.64 30.36 -2.30
N LYS A 169 -9.31 30.46 -2.20
CA LYS A 169 -8.39 29.30 -2.19
C LYS A 169 -8.40 28.54 -0.85
N ASP A 170 -8.51 29.23 0.27
CA ASP A 170 -8.48 28.63 1.61
C ASP A 170 -9.74 27.80 1.87
N THR A 171 -10.89 28.25 1.36
CA THR A 171 -12.16 27.50 1.46
C THR A 171 -12.12 26.22 0.62
N VAL A 172 -11.47 26.26 -0.56
CA VAL A 172 -11.27 25.07 -1.40
C VAL A 172 -10.36 24.06 -0.71
N PHE A 173 -9.27 24.50 -0.09
CA PHE A 173 -8.39 23.58 0.65
C PHE A 173 -9.08 22.93 1.84
N LEU A 174 -9.91 23.66 2.60
CA LEU A 174 -10.67 23.09 3.71
C LEU A 174 -11.68 22.04 3.23
N LYS A 175 -12.43 22.32 2.16
CA LYS A 175 -13.35 21.36 1.55
C LYS A 175 -12.63 20.11 1.04
N ASN A 176 -11.46 20.29 0.43
CA ASN A 176 -10.68 19.14 -0.02
C ASN A 176 -10.09 18.33 1.14
N GLY A 177 -9.79 18.97 2.28
CA GLY A 177 -9.41 18.30 3.53
C GLY A 177 -10.52 17.38 4.07
N GLU A 178 -11.79 17.74 3.88
CA GLU A 178 -12.94 16.91 4.26
C GLU A 178 -13.03 15.61 3.45
N ASN A 179 -12.33 15.50 2.31
CA ASN A 179 -12.26 14.28 1.50
C ASN A 179 -11.27 13.25 2.06
N THR A 180 -10.57 13.60 3.13
CA THR A 180 -9.66 12.70 3.84
C THR A 180 -10.18 12.46 5.26
N HIS A 181 -10.33 11.20 5.63
CA HIS A 181 -10.77 10.79 6.95
C HIS A 181 -9.66 10.07 7.69
N LEU A 182 -9.48 10.43 8.97
CA LEU A 182 -8.47 9.90 9.86
C LEU A 182 -9.13 9.25 11.07
N VAL A 183 -8.68 8.04 11.39
CA VAL A 183 -8.95 7.39 12.68
C VAL A 183 -7.74 7.62 13.58
N ILE A 184 -7.98 8.21 14.74
CA ILE A 184 -6.95 8.59 15.72
C ILE A 184 -7.11 7.70 16.95
N TYR A 185 -6.01 7.14 17.43
CA TYR A 185 -5.95 6.42 18.69
C TYR A 185 -4.75 6.90 19.52
N ARG A 186 -4.99 7.24 20.79
CA ARG A 186 -3.98 7.85 21.68
C ARG A 186 -3.25 9.01 21.00
N ASP A 187 -4.04 9.93 20.43
CA ASP A 187 -3.54 11.09 19.71
C ASP A 187 -2.71 10.81 18.42
N SER A 188 -2.45 9.56 18.04
CA SER A 188 -1.79 9.25 16.77
C SER A 188 -2.81 8.82 15.71
N PRO A 189 -2.71 9.28 14.45
CA PRO A 189 -3.47 8.66 13.37
C PRO A 189 -3.02 7.21 13.19
N ILE A 190 -3.98 6.30 13.11
CA ILE A 190 -3.76 4.85 12.95
C ILE A 190 -4.33 4.32 11.65
N ALA A 191 -5.32 5.01 11.08
CA ALA A 191 -5.88 4.67 9.78
C ALA A 191 -6.29 5.95 9.03
N ILE A 192 -6.22 5.89 7.70
CA ILE A 192 -6.53 7.00 6.81
C ILE A 192 -7.23 6.48 5.55
N ILE A 193 -8.20 7.24 5.07
CA ILE A 193 -8.76 7.08 3.73
C ILE A 193 -8.86 8.43 3.06
N THR A 194 -8.53 8.48 1.78
CA THR A 194 -8.50 9.69 0.97
C THR A 194 -9.29 9.47 -0.31
N LEU A 195 -10.23 10.36 -0.59
CA LEU A 195 -11.04 10.37 -1.80
C LEU A 195 -10.62 11.52 -2.71
N LYS A 196 -10.51 11.22 -4.01
CA LYS A 196 -10.28 12.21 -5.04
C LYS A 196 -11.35 12.10 -6.13
N PRO A 197 -12.18 13.13 -6.33
CA PRO A 197 -13.09 13.17 -7.47
C PRO A 197 -12.28 13.29 -8.77
N LEU A 198 -12.53 12.42 -9.73
CA LEU A 198 -11.92 12.45 -11.06
C LEU A 198 -12.87 13.20 -12.00
N LEU A 199 -12.81 14.52 -11.97
CA LEU A 199 -13.69 15.38 -12.77
C LEU A 199 -13.48 15.16 -14.28
N ASP A 200 -12.26 14.83 -14.70
CA ASP A 200 -11.91 14.59 -16.11
C ASP A 200 -12.53 13.29 -16.66
N GLU A 201 -12.75 12.30 -15.80
CA GLU A 201 -13.39 11.02 -16.15
C GLU A 201 -14.90 11.01 -15.83
N SER A 202 -15.39 12.06 -15.18
CA SER A 202 -16.78 12.19 -14.78
C SER A 202 -17.62 12.76 -15.92
N SER A 203 -18.82 12.22 -16.10
CA SER A 203 -19.83 12.73 -17.04
C SER A 203 -21.10 13.13 -16.28
N GLU A 204 -22.03 13.80 -16.95
CA GLU A 204 -23.33 14.17 -16.36
C GLU A 204 -24.12 12.96 -15.83
N SER A 205 -23.83 11.76 -16.36
CA SER A 205 -24.51 10.51 -15.98
C SER A 205 -23.71 9.64 -15.00
N ASN A 206 -22.40 9.85 -14.88
CA ASN A 206 -21.52 9.04 -14.06
C ASN A 206 -20.47 9.91 -13.35
N PHE A 207 -20.56 9.98 -12.02
CA PHE A 207 -19.60 10.68 -11.19
C PHE A 207 -18.54 9.71 -10.68
N VAL A 208 -17.29 9.90 -11.10
CA VAL A 208 -16.18 8.98 -10.80
C VAL A 208 -15.34 9.53 -9.66
N ILE A 209 -15.18 8.74 -8.60
CA ILE A 209 -14.37 9.05 -7.43
C ILE A 209 -13.35 7.95 -7.24
N LYS A 210 -12.09 8.31 -7.03
CA LYS A 210 -11.02 7.37 -6.74
C LYS A 210 -10.63 7.42 -5.28
N ILE A 211 -10.58 6.26 -4.63
CA ILE A 211 -9.92 6.04 -3.35
C ILE A 211 -8.41 6.00 -3.62
N THR A 212 -7.74 7.11 -3.35
CA THR A 212 -6.31 7.29 -3.63
C THR A 212 -5.41 6.79 -2.51
N GLY A 213 -5.96 6.66 -1.29
CA GLY A 213 -5.32 5.91 -0.23
C GLY A 213 -6.34 5.36 0.75
N LEU A 214 -6.06 4.15 1.22
CA LEU A 214 -6.80 3.42 2.24
C LEU A 214 -5.78 2.62 3.04
N HIS A 215 -5.42 3.12 4.22
CA HIS A 215 -4.26 2.62 4.95
C HIS A 215 -4.59 2.44 6.42
N VAL A 216 -4.07 1.36 6.98
CA VAL A 216 -4.16 1.02 8.40
C VAL A 216 -2.77 0.64 8.86
N ARG A 217 -2.33 1.18 10.01
CA ARG A 217 -1.05 0.79 10.61
C ARG A 217 -1.04 -0.71 10.88
N LYS A 218 0.10 -1.37 10.63
CA LYS A 218 0.26 -2.82 10.80
C LYS A 218 -0.22 -3.36 12.16
N ALA A 219 0.01 -2.61 13.24
CA ALA A 219 -0.43 -2.99 14.59
C ALA A 219 -1.96 -3.14 14.72
N PHE A 220 -2.72 -2.45 13.87
CA PHE A 220 -4.19 -2.42 13.86
C PHE A 220 -4.79 -3.16 12.67
N ALA A 221 -3.98 -3.92 11.90
CA ALA A 221 -4.44 -4.61 10.70
C ALA A 221 -5.51 -5.69 10.95
N LYS A 222 -5.78 -6.06 12.21
CA LYS A 222 -6.80 -7.03 12.62
C LYS A 222 -8.13 -6.39 13.06
N VAL A 223 -8.22 -5.07 13.11
CA VAL A 223 -9.36 -4.34 13.74
C VAL A 223 -10.36 -3.84 12.68
N ASP A 224 -10.41 -4.44 11.48
CA ASP A 224 -11.34 -4.14 10.39
C ASP A 224 -11.57 -2.63 10.10
N PHE A 225 -10.57 -1.79 10.36
CA PHE A 225 -10.65 -0.35 10.11
C PHE A 225 -10.76 -0.03 8.62
N ASP A 226 -10.23 -0.89 7.76
CA ASP A 226 -10.39 -0.82 6.32
C ASP A 226 -11.87 -0.88 5.90
N VAL A 227 -12.66 -1.77 6.50
CA VAL A 227 -14.12 -1.85 6.27
C VAL A 227 -14.81 -0.57 6.70
N LEU A 228 -14.53 -0.10 7.92
CA LEU A 228 -15.13 1.12 8.47
C LEU A 228 -14.84 2.36 7.60
N LEU A 229 -13.62 2.44 7.07
CA LEU A 229 -13.21 3.52 6.20
C LEU A 229 -13.86 3.43 4.81
N LEU A 230 -14.05 2.23 4.27
CA LEU A 230 -14.80 2.01 3.04
C LEU A 230 -16.28 2.41 3.19
N GLU A 231 -16.92 2.09 4.32
CA GLU A 231 -18.29 2.54 4.61
C GLU A 231 -18.38 4.08 4.65
N TRP A 232 -17.44 4.73 5.33
CA TRP A 232 -17.34 6.20 5.31
C TRP A 232 -17.18 6.75 3.88
N SER A 233 -16.44 6.05 3.01
CA SER A 233 -16.26 6.48 1.63
C SER A 233 -17.57 6.55 0.85
N TYR A 234 -18.54 5.68 1.15
CA TYR A 234 -19.84 5.68 0.50
C TYR A 234 -20.67 6.90 0.88
N GLU A 235 -20.64 7.27 2.16
CA GLU A 235 -21.33 8.47 2.66
C GLU A 235 -20.71 9.72 2.06
N ARG A 236 -19.37 9.86 2.12
CA ARG A 236 -18.67 11.01 1.57
C ARG A 236 -18.82 11.12 0.06
N ALA A 237 -18.87 9.99 -0.66
CA ALA A 237 -19.11 9.98 -2.11
C ALA A 237 -20.48 10.59 -2.48
N ARG A 238 -21.52 10.33 -1.69
CA ARG A 238 -22.86 10.93 -1.88
C ARG A 238 -22.86 12.42 -1.56
N GLU A 239 -22.12 12.84 -0.55
CA GLU A 239 -21.94 14.27 -0.24
C GLU A 239 -21.23 14.99 -1.40
N LEU A 240 -20.15 14.41 -1.92
CA LEU A 240 -19.42 14.95 -3.06
C LEU A 240 -20.31 15.07 -4.31
N LEU A 241 -21.19 14.09 -4.57
CA LEU A 241 -22.15 14.21 -5.67
C LEU A 241 -23.05 15.45 -5.52
N LYS A 242 -23.53 15.74 -4.30
CA LYS A 242 -24.35 16.92 -4.00
C LYS A 242 -23.56 18.22 -4.13
N GLU A 243 -22.28 18.21 -3.78
CA GLU A 243 -21.39 19.37 -3.88
C GLU A 243 -21.08 19.74 -5.34
N TYR A 244 -20.78 18.76 -6.18
CA TYR A 244 -20.36 18.97 -7.58
C TYR A 244 -21.53 19.02 -8.59
N LYS A 245 -22.74 18.59 -8.20
CA LYS A 245 -24.01 18.71 -8.97
C LYS A 245 -23.97 18.23 -10.45
N PRO A 246 -23.33 17.11 -10.82
CA PRO A 246 -23.30 16.68 -12.22
C PRO A 246 -24.69 16.29 -12.78
N SER A 247 -25.58 15.71 -11.96
CA SER A 247 -27.02 15.52 -12.19
C SER A 247 -27.63 14.84 -10.95
N LYS A 248 -28.92 15.07 -10.63
CA LYS A 248 -29.59 14.44 -9.47
C LYS A 248 -29.67 12.90 -9.56
N ASN A 249 -29.54 12.34 -10.76
CA ASN A 249 -29.64 10.90 -11.01
C ASN A 249 -28.31 10.27 -11.48
N ALA A 250 -27.18 10.96 -11.30
CA ALA A 250 -25.90 10.42 -11.74
C ALA A 250 -25.51 9.19 -10.89
N LYS A 251 -25.02 8.14 -11.56
CA LYS A 251 -24.46 6.97 -10.88
C LYS A 251 -23.12 7.37 -10.26
N ILE A 252 -22.85 6.92 -9.04
CA ILE A 252 -21.56 7.14 -8.39
C ILE A 252 -20.70 5.92 -8.64
N THR A 253 -19.53 6.11 -9.24
CA THR A 253 -18.54 5.06 -9.46
C THR A 253 -17.33 5.30 -8.56
N LEU A 254 -17.12 4.39 -7.61
CA LEU A 254 -15.93 4.37 -6.75
C LEU A 254 -14.88 3.46 -7.35
N LEU A 255 -13.65 3.95 -7.46
CA LEU A 255 -12.48 3.20 -7.92
C LEU A 255 -11.49 3.02 -6.77
N ALA A 256 -10.96 1.82 -6.59
CA ALA A 256 -9.89 1.53 -5.63
C ALA A 256 -8.80 0.71 -6.31
N ASP A 257 -7.53 1.03 -6.03
CA ASP A 257 -6.41 0.23 -6.53
C ASP A 257 -5.92 -0.72 -5.44
N ALA A 258 -5.71 -1.99 -5.78
CA ALA A 258 -5.09 -2.97 -4.90
C ALA A 258 -4.00 -3.74 -5.65
N PHE A 259 -2.94 -4.11 -4.95
CA PHE A 259 -1.88 -4.92 -5.54
C PHE A 259 -2.23 -6.40 -5.43
N SER A 260 -1.99 -7.17 -6.48
CA SER A 260 -2.19 -8.63 -6.57
C SER A 260 -1.65 -9.43 -5.38
N PHE A 261 -0.54 -9.00 -4.77
CA PHE A 261 0.04 -9.66 -3.60
C PHE A 261 -0.63 -9.27 -2.26
N ASP A 262 -1.43 -8.20 -2.23
CA ASP A 262 -2.16 -7.76 -1.03
C ASP A 262 -3.53 -8.43 -0.93
N LYS A 263 -3.49 -9.73 -0.58
CA LYS A 263 -4.69 -10.56 -0.47
C LYS A 263 -5.69 -10.06 0.57
N GLN A 264 -5.23 -9.34 1.59
CA GLN A 264 -6.11 -8.81 2.63
C GLN A 264 -7.00 -7.71 2.03
N LEU A 265 -6.39 -6.70 1.39
CA LEU A 265 -7.14 -5.60 0.79
C LEU A 265 -8.06 -6.09 -0.33
N ILE A 266 -7.58 -7.01 -1.19
CA ILE A 266 -8.41 -7.60 -2.26
C ILE A 266 -9.67 -8.25 -1.67
N LYS A 267 -9.50 -9.09 -0.64
CA LYS A 267 -10.62 -9.75 0.04
C LYS A 267 -11.59 -8.74 0.66
N THR A 268 -11.07 -7.68 1.29
CA THR A 268 -11.91 -6.61 1.85
C THR A 268 -12.73 -5.93 0.74
N LEU A 269 -12.11 -5.57 -0.39
CA LEU A 269 -12.78 -4.93 -1.52
C LEU A 269 -13.86 -5.85 -2.13
N GLU A 270 -13.54 -7.12 -2.38
CA GLU A 270 -14.48 -8.11 -2.91
C GLU A 270 -15.68 -8.33 -1.97
N ASN A 271 -15.44 -8.43 -0.66
CA ASN A 271 -16.49 -8.51 0.35
C ASN A 271 -17.39 -7.26 0.37
N GLN A 272 -16.82 -6.10 0.04
CA GLN A 272 -17.50 -4.83 -0.10
C GLN A 272 -18.12 -4.61 -1.49
N SER A 273 -18.31 -5.70 -2.26
CA SER A 273 -18.94 -5.70 -3.59
C SER A 273 -18.19 -4.95 -4.68
N PHE A 274 -16.90 -4.65 -4.48
CA PHE A 274 -16.07 -4.13 -5.56
C PHE A 274 -15.73 -5.24 -6.55
N GLN A 275 -15.78 -4.90 -7.84
CA GLN A 275 -15.44 -5.80 -8.93
C GLN A 275 -14.15 -5.37 -9.61
N LYS A 276 -13.25 -6.31 -9.87
CA LYS A 276 -12.02 -6.05 -10.63
C LYS A 276 -12.36 -5.72 -12.09
N ILE A 277 -11.79 -4.63 -12.61
CA ILE A 277 -12.05 -4.15 -13.99
C ILE A 277 -10.81 -4.17 -14.84
N SER A 278 -9.68 -3.73 -14.28
CA SER A 278 -8.43 -3.67 -15.02
C SER A 278 -7.26 -4.15 -14.16
N SER A 279 -6.19 -4.52 -14.84
CA SER A 279 -4.94 -4.99 -14.26
C SER A 279 -3.81 -4.36 -15.04
N SER A 280 -2.88 -3.69 -14.36
CA SER A 280 -1.70 -3.09 -14.94
C SER A 280 -0.43 -3.61 -14.26
N PHE A 281 0.64 -3.78 -15.03
CA PHE A 281 1.97 -4.08 -14.50
C PHE A 281 2.77 -2.81 -14.14
N THR A 282 2.18 -1.61 -14.34
CA THR A 282 2.75 -0.34 -13.90
C THR A 282 2.37 -0.04 -12.44
N LEU A 283 3.29 -0.37 -11.53
CA LEU A 283 3.05 -0.26 -10.09
C LEU A 283 3.00 1.20 -9.62
N ASN A 284 3.88 2.06 -10.14
CA ASN A 284 3.86 3.49 -9.84
C ASN A 284 2.90 4.24 -10.77
N SER A 285 1.74 4.67 -10.25
CA SER A 285 0.79 5.55 -10.98
C SER A 285 1.09 7.04 -10.86
N PHE A 286 2.09 7.41 -10.05
CA PHE A 286 2.36 8.81 -9.73
C PHE A 286 3.37 9.44 -10.68
N GLU A 287 4.23 8.63 -11.29
CA GLU A 287 5.04 9.06 -12.43
C GLU A 287 4.15 9.16 -13.66
N ASP A 288 4.12 10.34 -14.28
CA ASP A 288 3.69 10.43 -15.67
C ASP A 288 4.91 10.00 -16.49
N ASP A 289 4.69 9.26 -17.57
CA ASP A 289 5.72 8.65 -18.43
C ASP A 289 6.78 9.61 -19.03
N SER A 290 6.78 10.89 -18.64
CA SER A 290 7.57 11.97 -19.23
C SER A 290 8.73 12.50 -18.38
N GLY A 291 8.94 12.06 -17.13
CA GLY A 291 9.80 12.79 -16.18
C GLY A 291 11.21 12.26 -15.93
N SER A 292 11.42 10.95 -15.97
CA SER A 292 12.74 10.36 -15.73
C SER A 292 12.65 8.94 -16.24
N GLN A 293 13.26 8.64 -17.39
CA GLN A 293 13.33 7.26 -17.83
C GLN A 293 14.25 6.51 -16.85
N PRO A 294 13.74 5.60 -15.99
CA PRO A 294 14.59 4.51 -15.53
C PRO A 294 15.13 3.87 -16.82
N GLY A 295 16.46 3.73 -16.93
CA GLY A 295 17.10 3.28 -18.17
C GLY A 295 16.36 2.06 -18.75
N PHE A 296 16.22 1.96 -20.07
CA PHE A 296 15.42 0.93 -20.75
C PHE A 296 15.57 -0.48 -20.12
N PHE A 297 16.79 -0.84 -19.71
CA PHE A 297 17.07 -2.07 -18.97
C PHE A 297 16.36 -2.19 -17.62
N SER A 298 16.26 -1.16 -16.77
CA SER A 298 15.55 -1.23 -15.48
C SER A 298 14.03 -1.23 -15.66
N TYR A 299 13.48 -0.57 -16.67
CA TYR A 299 12.04 -0.63 -16.97
C TYR A 299 11.61 -1.99 -17.54
N VAL A 300 12.40 -2.54 -18.48
CA VAL A 300 12.14 -3.86 -19.08
C VAL A 300 12.38 -4.98 -18.07
N THR A 301 13.41 -4.88 -17.22
CA THR A 301 13.67 -5.89 -16.17
C THR A 301 12.63 -5.82 -15.05
N SER A 302 12.19 -4.64 -14.63
CA SER A 302 11.14 -4.52 -13.60
C SER A 302 9.78 -4.99 -14.11
N THR A 303 9.35 -4.57 -15.31
CA THR A 303 8.08 -5.04 -15.89
C THR A 303 8.10 -6.54 -16.20
N GLY A 304 9.23 -7.05 -16.68
CA GLY A 304 9.44 -8.49 -16.89
C GLY A 304 9.39 -9.28 -15.58
N ALA A 305 10.06 -8.78 -14.53
CA ALA A 305 10.02 -9.39 -13.20
C ALA A 305 8.61 -9.35 -12.61
N TYR A 306 7.87 -8.24 -12.74
CA TYR A 306 6.49 -8.14 -12.29
C TYR A 306 5.60 -9.16 -12.99
N LYS A 307 5.74 -9.33 -14.31
CA LYS A 307 5.03 -10.38 -15.05
C LYS A 307 5.43 -11.78 -14.58
N ALA A 308 6.72 -12.04 -14.37
CA ALA A 308 7.21 -13.33 -13.90
C ALA A 308 6.67 -13.67 -12.50
N PHE A 309 6.59 -12.71 -11.58
CA PHE A 309 6.03 -12.94 -10.24
C PHE A 309 4.51 -12.75 -10.17
N GLY A 310 3.84 -12.41 -11.27
CA GLY A 310 2.40 -12.13 -11.29
C GLY A 310 2.01 -10.90 -10.47
N ILE A 311 2.90 -9.93 -10.35
CA ILE A 311 2.69 -8.69 -9.58
C ILE A 311 2.02 -7.65 -10.48
N SER A 312 0.70 -7.52 -10.37
CA SER A 312 -0.07 -6.45 -10.97
C SER A 312 -0.66 -5.49 -9.92
N LYS A 313 -0.96 -4.27 -10.37
CA LYS A 313 -1.89 -3.34 -9.74
C LYS A 313 -3.25 -3.51 -10.41
N ASP A 314 -4.23 -3.92 -9.63
CA ASP A 314 -5.59 -4.17 -10.08
C ASP A 314 -6.51 -3.03 -9.65
N THR A 315 -7.32 -2.52 -10.57
CA THR A 315 -8.32 -1.50 -10.26
C THR A 315 -9.68 -2.16 -10.08
N TYR A 316 -10.29 -1.87 -8.94
CA TYR A 316 -11.57 -2.35 -8.48
C TYR A 316 -12.60 -1.24 -8.58
N ARG A 317 -13.83 -1.56 -8.97
CA ARG A 317 -14.94 -0.63 -9.13
C ARG A 317 -16.14 -1.04 -8.30
N LEU A 318 -16.77 -0.07 -7.68
CA LEU A 318 -18.11 -0.19 -7.10
C LEU A 318 -19.01 0.88 -7.72
N THR A 319 -20.20 0.51 -8.16
CA THR A 319 -21.21 1.45 -8.65
C THR A 319 -22.34 1.56 -7.64
N LEU A 320 -22.51 2.74 -7.06
CA LEU A 320 -23.60 3.06 -6.16
C LEU A 320 -24.71 3.73 -6.97
N GLN A 321 -25.94 3.25 -6.79
CA GLN A 321 -27.14 3.97 -7.23
C GLN A 321 -27.60 4.86 -6.08
N ASP A 322 -27.89 6.13 -6.38
CA ASP A 322 -28.48 7.03 -5.39
C ASP A 322 -29.95 6.65 -5.19
N LYS A 323 -30.23 5.82 -4.17
CA LYS A 323 -31.60 5.41 -3.79
C LYS A 323 -32.45 6.56 -3.26
N THR A 324 -31.92 7.77 -3.16
CA THR A 324 -32.68 8.93 -2.66
C THR A 324 -33.79 9.37 -3.63
N ALA A 325 -33.90 8.77 -4.83
CA ALA A 325 -35.05 8.94 -5.73
C ALA A 325 -36.29 8.11 -5.34
N ASP A 326 -36.16 7.07 -4.49
CA ASP A 326 -37.25 6.13 -4.18
C ASP A 326 -38.02 6.44 -2.88
N ILE A 327 -37.66 7.52 -2.16
CA ILE A 327 -38.29 7.89 -0.87
C ILE A 327 -39.28 9.08 -1.05
N ILE A 328 -39.47 9.56 -2.28
CA ILE A 328 -40.50 10.56 -2.60
C ILE A 328 -41.35 10.02 -3.76
N GLN A 329 -42.18 9.02 -3.47
CA GLN A 329 -43.40 8.73 -4.23
C GLN A 329 -44.55 8.51 -3.27
#